data_AF-A0A2D6G4C0-F1
#
_entry.id   AF-A0A2D6G4C0-F1
#
_cell.length_a   1.000
_cell.length_b   1.000
_cell.length_c   1.000
_cell.angle_alpha   90.00
_cell.angle_beta   90.00
_cell.angle_gamma   90.00
#
_symmetry.space_group_name_H-M   'P 1'
#
loop_
_entity.id
_entity.type
_entity.pdbx_description
1 polymer ?
#
loop_
_entity_poly.entity_id
_entity_poly.type
_entity_poly.pdbx_seq_one_letter_code
_entity_poly.pdbx_strand_id
1 'polypeptide(L)' 'MLLLVEQTGVACHTGRRNCFFNAVRDGKIQVISEIEIAPDKLYGK' A
#
# COMPACT_ATOMS: atom_id res chain seq x y z
N MET A 1 8.90 -4.12 -18.79
CA MET A 1 7.51 -4.12 -19.30
C MET A 1 6.65 -3.37 -18.31
N LEU A 2 5.63 -2.64 -18.77
CA LEU A 2 4.58 -2.06 -17.91
C LEU A 2 3.29 -2.84 -18.15
N LEU A 3 2.56 -3.13 -17.08
CA LEU A 3 1.29 -3.84 -17.13
C LEU A 3 0.17 -2.89 -16.72
N LEU A 4 -0.84 -2.77 -17.57
CA LEU A 4 -2.12 -2.18 -17.18
C LEU A 4 -2.98 -3.27 -16.55
N VAL A 5 -3.44 -3.05 -15.33
CA VAL A 5 -4.22 -4.03 -14.58
C VAL A 5 -5.44 -3.38 -13.94
N GLU A 6 -6.51 -4.14 -13.81
CA GLU A 6 -7.60 -3.82 -12.90
C GLU A 6 -7.30 -4.46 -11.54
N GLN A 7 -6.76 -3.68 -10.61
CA GLN A 7 -6.41 -4.21 -9.30
C GLN A 7 -7.65 -4.33 -8.41
N THR A 8 -7.94 -5.54 -7.95
CA THR A 8 -8.93 -5.81 -6.91
C THR A 8 -8.26 -5.88 -5.54
N GLY A 9 -8.80 -5.18 -4.53
CA GLY A 9 -8.23 -5.15 -3.19
C GLY A 9 -6.85 -4.48 -3.10
N VAL A 10 -6.04 -4.94 -2.14
CA VAL A 10 -4.70 -4.40 -1.82
C VAL A 10 -3.61 -5.20 -2.53
N ALA A 11 -2.64 -4.52 -3.14
CA ALA A 11 -1.46 -5.19 -3.71
C ALA A 11 -0.32 -5.31 -2.69
N CYS A 12 -0.31 -4.46 -1.67
CA CYS A 12 0.70 -4.51 -0.61
C CYS A 12 0.19 -5.35 0.56
N HIS A 13 1.03 -6.28 1.02
CA HIS A 13 0.75 -7.12 2.19
C HIS A 13 0.64 -6.33 3.51
N THR A 14 1.01 -5.05 3.51
CA THR A 14 0.78 -4.13 4.64
C THR A 14 -0.65 -3.56 4.67
N GLY A 15 -1.53 -4.00 3.77
CA GLY A 15 -2.92 -3.55 3.76
C GLY A 15 -3.22 -2.34 2.90
N ARG A 16 -2.33 -1.99 1.96
CA ARG A 16 -2.43 -0.76 1.15
C ARG A 16 -2.58 -1.04 -0.33
N ARG A 17 -3.19 -0.09 -1.04
CA ARG A 17 -3.40 -0.19 -2.49
C ARG A 17 -2.12 -0.51 -3.25
N ASN A 18 -0.99 0.09 -2.88
CA ASN A 18 0.29 -0.17 -3.53
C ASN A 18 1.43 -0.18 -2.50
N CYS A 19 2.59 -0.70 -2.90
CA CYS A 19 3.77 -0.74 -2.04
C CYS A 19 4.44 0.64 -1.87
N PHE A 20 4.11 1.63 -2.70
CA PHE A 20 4.71 2.97 -2.72
C PHE A 20 3.93 3.95 -1.84
N PHE A 21 3.67 3.56 -0.60
CA PHE A 21 2.88 4.35 0.36
C PHE A 21 3.71 5.40 1.13
N ASN A 22 5.01 5.48 0.88
CA ASN A 22 5.92 6.46 1.44
C ASN A 22 6.40 7.41 0.33
N ALA A 23 6.53 8.70 0.65
CA ALA A 23 7.20 9.67 -0.19
C ALA A 23 8.22 10.47 0.61
N VAL A 24 9.30 10.89 -0.06
CA VAL A 24 10.23 11.86 0.52
C VAL A 24 9.66 13.26 0.28
N ARG A 25 9.38 13.99 1.36
CA ARG A 25 8.94 15.39 1.36
C ARG A 25 9.78 16.16 2.36
N ASP A 26 10.39 17.24 1.90
CA ASP A 26 11.28 18.08 2.71
C ASP A 26 12.40 17.29 3.39
N GLY A 27 12.99 16.33 2.65
CA GLY A 27 14.06 15.45 3.16
C GLY A 27 13.62 14.40 4.18
N LYS A 28 12.32 14.25 4.44
CA LYS A 28 11.77 13.26 5.38
C LYS A 28 10.83 12.29 4.69
N ILE A 29 10.78 11.06 5.18
CA ILE A 29 9.78 10.08 4.75
C ILE A 29 8.44 10.45 5.38
N GLN A 30 7.41 10.60 4.55
CA GLN A 30 6.03 10.79 4.96
C GLN A 30 5.18 9.65 4.39
N VAL A 31 4.28 9.12 5.22
CA VAL A 31 3.23 8.20 4.76
C VAL A 31 2.22 9.01 3.96
N ILE A 32 1.94 8.58 2.73
CA ILE A 32 1.06 9.27 1.79
C ILE A 32 -0.14 8.42 1.34
N SER A 33 -0.23 7.19 1.83
CA SER A 33 -1.34 6.28 1.57
C SER A 33 -1.68 5.49 2.84
N GLU A 34 -2.95 5.54 3.19
CA GLU A 34 -3.48 4.88 4.39
C GLU A 34 -3.70 3.38 4.17
N ILE A 35 -3.80 2.66 5.29
CA ILE A 35 -4.19 1.26 5.31
C ILE A 35 -5.67 1.15 4.93
N GLU A 36 -5.96 0.38 3.88
CA GLU A 36 -7.32 0.06 3.44
C GLU A 36 -7.83 -1.22 4.14
N ILE A 37 -6.96 -2.20 4.34
CA ILE A 37 -7.27 -3.46 5.03
C ILE A 37 -6.23 -3.71 6.11
N ALA A 38 -6.64 -3.79 7.38
CA ALA A 38 -5.70 -4.06 8.48
C ALA A 38 -4.90 -5.36 8.24
N PRO A 39 -3.56 -5.37 8.42
CA PRO A 39 -2.74 -6.57 8.20
C PRO A 39 -3.23 -7.80 8.95
N ASP A 40 -3.72 -7.64 10.18
CA ASP A 40 -4.26 -8.76 10.97
C ASP A 40 -5.46 -9.42 10.28
N LYS A 41 -6.31 -8.63 9.62
CA LYS A 41 -7.42 -9.13 8.80
C LYS A 41 -6.95 -9.86 7.53
N LEU A 42 -5.80 -9.48 6.96
CA LEU A 42 -5.22 -10.17 5.80
C LEU A 42 -4.62 -11.53 6.18
N TYR A 43 -4.03 -11.62 7.37
CA TYR A 43 -3.38 -12.84 7.86
C TYR A 43 -4.31 -13.75 8.69
N GLY A 44 -5.58 -13.36 8.86
CA GLY A 44 -6.57 -14.16 9.59
C GLY A 44 -6.26 -14.32 11.08
N LYS A 45 -5.68 -13.28 11.70
CA LYS A 45 -5.44 -13.23 13.15
C LYS A 45 -6.59 -12.59 13.90
#